data_AF-A0AAU9XG01-F1
#
_entry.id   AF-A0AAU9XG01-F1
#
_cell.length_a   1.000
_cell.length_b   1.000
_cell.length_c   1.000
_cell.angle_alpha   90.00
_cell.angle_beta   90.00
_cell.angle_gamma   90.00
#
_symmetry.space_group_name_H-M   'P 1'
#
loop_
_entity.id
_entity.type
_entity.pdbx_description
1 polymer ?
#
loop_
_entity_poly.entity_id
_entity_poly.type
_entity_poly.pdbx_seq_one_letter_code
_entity_poly.pdbx_strand_id
1 'polypeptide(L)'
;MEALAQCYQASDTWEKRRQILSIMADKVRFTKLLRYIPCLTNYRFTDAKRHCLTYGRGGPVKSSRASRRDITSSQIKHFIAFITSSHIVQDLPFGERSITLSNKETIKIPNVMIHE
;
A
#
# COMPACT_ATOMS: atom_id res chain seq x y z
N MET A 1 -6.28 26.55 22.41
CA MET A 1 -5.04 25.83 22.01
C MET A 1 -4.49 24.98 23.13
N GLU A 2 -4.43 25.49 24.37
CA GLU A 2 -3.95 24.75 25.54
C GLU A 2 -4.75 23.48 25.84
N ALA A 3 -6.09 23.55 25.82
CA ALA A 3 -6.93 22.37 26.02
C ALA A 3 -6.61 21.22 25.03
N LEU A 4 -6.43 21.54 23.75
CA LEU A 4 -6.05 20.54 22.75
C LEU A 4 -4.63 20.00 22.98
N ALA A 5 -3.70 20.84 23.47
CA ALA A 5 -2.33 20.41 23.78
C ALA A 5 -2.31 19.46 24.99
N GLN A 6 -3.18 19.70 25.98
CA GLN A 6 -3.42 18.76 27.09
C GLN A 6 -3.99 17.44 26.57
N CYS A 7 -4.99 17.46 25.68
CA CYS A 7 -5.51 16.24 25.06
C CYS A 7 -4.44 15.47 24.27
N TYR A 8 -3.53 16.17 23.59
CA TYR A 8 -2.40 15.56 22.88
C TYR A 8 -1.44 14.84 23.84
N GLN A 9 -1.13 15.46 24.99
CA GLN A 9 -0.27 14.85 26.00
C GLN A 9 -0.93 13.63 26.67
N ALA A 10 -2.21 13.75 27.01
CA ALA A 10 -3.00 12.70 27.66
C ALA A 10 -3.35 11.50 26.76
N SER A 11 -3.14 11.61 25.45
CA SER A 11 -3.43 10.51 24.51
C SER A 11 -2.32 9.46 24.50
N ASP A 12 -2.65 8.19 24.72
CA ASP A 12 -1.65 7.10 24.71
C ASP A 12 -1.21 6.70 23.30
N THR A 13 -2.13 6.70 22.35
CA THR A 13 -1.88 6.21 20.99
C THR A 13 -1.46 7.34 20.06
N TRP A 14 -0.49 7.06 19.19
CA TRP A 14 -0.09 8.00 18.13
C TRP A 14 -1.25 8.40 17.22
N GLU A 15 -2.19 7.49 16.92
CA GLU A 15 -3.35 7.78 16.09
C GLU A 15 -4.22 8.91 16.66
N LYS A 16 -4.56 8.83 17.96
CA LYS A 16 -5.32 9.88 18.67
C LYS A 16 -4.54 11.19 18.72
N ARG A 17 -3.23 11.12 19.02
CA ARG A 17 -2.33 12.28 19.00
C ARG A 17 -2.32 12.95 17.63
N ARG A 18 -2.25 12.18 16.55
CA ARG A 18 -2.27 12.67 15.17
C ARG A 18 -3.61 13.31 14.81
N GLN A 19 -4.73 12.75 15.23
CA GLN A 19 -6.06 13.33 15.02
C GLN A 19 -6.14 14.71 15.69
N ILE A 20 -5.80 14.80 16.98
CA ILE A 20 -5.79 16.07 17.73
C ILE A 20 -4.82 17.07 17.09
N LEU A 21 -3.63 16.62 16.71
CA LEU A 21 -2.61 17.45 16.09
C LEU A 21 -3.06 17.97 14.72
N SER A 22 -3.83 17.20 13.94
CA SER A 22 -4.35 17.62 12.64
C SER A 22 -5.30 18.82 12.74
N ILE A 23 -6.05 18.93 13.84
CA ILE A 23 -6.93 20.09 14.12
C ILE A 23 -6.08 21.35 14.32
N MET A 24 -4.99 21.25 15.08
CA MET A 24 -4.09 22.36 15.37
C MET A 24 -3.24 22.77 14.16
N ALA A 25 -2.68 21.77 13.45
CA ALA A 25 -1.71 21.98 12.39
C ALA A 25 -2.28 22.68 11.15
N ASP A 26 -3.60 22.62 10.98
CA ASP A 26 -4.28 23.39 9.95
C ASP A 26 -4.43 24.88 10.33
N LYS A 27 -4.72 25.20 11.60
CA LYS A 27 -4.93 26.59 12.04
C LYS A 27 -3.64 27.31 12.44
N VAL A 28 -2.59 26.58 12.79
CA VAL A 28 -1.41 27.14 13.46
C VAL A 28 -0.12 26.68 12.79
N ARG A 29 0.81 27.62 12.57
CA ARG A 29 2.16 27.34 12.06
C ARG A 29 2.99 26.58 13.10
N PHE A 30 3.93 25.77 12.63
CA PHE A 30 4.81 24.93 13.46
C PHE A 30 5.50 25.69 14.60
N THR A 31 6.06 26.87 14.32
CA THR A 31 6.77 27.70 15.31
C THR A 31 5.90 28.13 16.48
N LYS A 32 4.64 28.48 16.23
CA LYS A 32 3.68 28.83 17.29
C LYS A 32 3.20 27.59 18.03
N LEU A 33 3.14 26.44 17.35
CA LEU A 33 2.70 25.17 17.92
C LEU A 33 3.74 24.59 18.90
N LEU A 34 5.03 24.81 18.65
CA LEU A 34 6.13 24.42 19.55
C LEU A 34 6.01 25.05 20.95
N ARG A 35 5.38 26.22 21.08
CA ARG A 35 5.14 26.85 22.39
C ARG A 35 4.19 26.02 23.26
N TYR A 36 3.29 25.25 22.64
CA TYR A 36 2.33 24.39 23.34
C TYR A 36 2.79 22.93 23.43
N ILE A 37 3.55 22.45 22.43
CA ILE A 37 4.07 21.09 22.37
C ILE A 37 5.56 21.16 22.03
N PRO A 38 6.44 21.33 23.03
CA PRO A 38 7.88 21.54 22.79
C PRO A 38 8.57 20.30 22.21
N CYS A 39 8.04 19.10 22.48
CA CYS A 39 8.56 17.83 21.94
C CYS A 39 8.07 17.52 20.51
N LEU A 40 7.42 18.46 19.83
CA LEU A 40 6.86 18.23 18.50
C LEU A 40 7.94 18.30 17.42
N THR A 41 8.13 17.20 16.69
CA THR A 41 9.02 17.17 15.52
C THR A 41 8.33 17.69 14.27
N ASN A 42 9.10 18.22 13.33
CA ASN A 42 8.59 18.68 12.03
C ASN A 42 7.88 17.54 11.27
N TYR A 43 8.44 16.32 11.32
CA TYR A 43 7.81 15.12 10.77
C TYR A 43 6.39 14.89 11.30
N ARG A 44 6.17 14.99 12.62
CA ARG A 44 4.84 14.80 13.22
C ARG A 44 3.86 15.89 12.79
N PHE A 45 4.35 17.11 12.62
CA PHE A 45 3.55 18.23 12.12
C PHE A 45 3.14 18.05 10.66
N THR A 46 4.06 17.64 9.79
CA THR A 46 3.76 17.39 8.37
C THR A 46 2.86 16.19 8.18
N ASP A 47 3.04 15.12 8.96
CA ASP A 47 2.15 13.95 8.95
C ASP A 47 0.72 14.33 9.39
N ALA A 48 0.58 15.18 10.41
CA ALA A 48 -0.73 15.68 10.84
C ALA A 48 -1.41 16.58 9.79
N LYS A 49 -0.64 17.38 9.04
CA LYS A 49 -1.18 18.13 7.89
C LYS A 49 -1.64 17.19 6.78
N ARG A 50 -0.84 16.19 6.43
CA ARG A 50 -1.21 15.17 5.44
C ARG A 50 -2.50 14.46 5.86
N HIS A 51 -2.58 14.06 7.13
CA HIS A 51 -3.78 13.46 7.70
C HIS A 51 -5.02 14.37 7.55
N CYS A 52 -4.88 15.67 7.80
CA CYS A 52 -5.97 16.63 7.60
C CYS A 52 -6.46 16.68 6.15
N LEU A 53 -5.55 16.57 5.18
CA LEU A 53 -5.91 16.55 3.75
C LEU A 53 -6.58 15.24 3.33
N THR A 54 -6.11 14.11 3.86
CA THR A 54 -6.61 12.77 3.47
C THR A 54 -7.92 12.39 4.16
N TYR A 55 -8.04 12.67 5.46
CA TYR A 55 -9.15 12.18 6.31
C TYR A 55 -10.01 13.30 6.89
N GLY A 56 -9.65 14.56 6.64
CA GLY A 56 -10.29 15.71 7.27
C GLY A 56 -9.75 16.01 8.67
N ARG A 57 -10.25 17.12 9.23
CA ARG A 57 -9.78 17.69 10.50
C ARG A 57 -10.22 16.79 11.66
N GLY A 58 -9.28 16.21 12.40
CA GLY A 58 -9.61 15.32 13.51
C GLY A 58 -10.37 14.06 13.10
N GLY A 59 -10.40 13.73 11.80
CA GLY A 59 -11.14 12.59 11.29
C GLY A 59 -10.56 11.27 11.82
N PRO A 60 -11.38 10.31 12.28
CA PRO A 60 -10.87 9.01 12.66
C PRO A 60 -10.34 8.27 11.42
N VAL A 61 -9.15 7.69 11.53
CA VAL A 61 -8.66 6.75 10.52
C VAL A 61 -9.51 5.49 10.67
N LYS A 62 -10.34 5.20 9.66
CA LYS A 62 -11.07 3.94 9.59
C LYS A 62 -10.05 2.81 9.45
N SER A 63 -9.65 2.22 10.57
CA SER A 63 -8.92 0.96 10.55
C SER A 63 -9.91 -0.10 10.07
N SER A 64 -9.88 -0.43 8.78
CA SER A 64 -10.35 -1.74 8.37
C SER A 64 -9.38 -2.71 9.03
N ARG A 65 -9.79 -3.31 10.16
CA ARG A 65 -9.10 -4.48 10.67
C ARG A 65 -9.31 -5.54 9.60
N ALA A 66 -8.39 -5.61 8.65
CA ALA A 66 -8.27 -6.78 7.80
C ALA A 66 -7.97 -7.90 8.79
N SER A 67 -9.00 -8.72 9.08
CA SER A 67 -8.79 -9.95 9.82
C SER A 67 -7.69 -10.68 9.09
N ARG A 68 -6.52 -10.80 9.72
CA ARG A 68 -5.45 -11.63 9.18
C ARG A 68 -6.03 -13.03 9.15
N ARG A 69 -6.45 -13.49 7.96
CA ARG A 69 -6.78 -14.89 7.77
C ARG A 69 -5.47 -15.63 7.90
N ASP A 70 -5.37 -16.44 8.94
CA ASP A 70 -4.29 -17.42 9.03
C ASP A 70 -4.55 -18.46 7.94
N ILE A 71 -3.73 -18.43 6.89
CA ILE A 71 -3.79 -19.41 5.80
C ILE A 71 -2.78 -20.48 6.17
N THR A 72 -3.26 -21.72 6.27
CA THR A 72 -2.40 -22.85 6.62
C THR A 72 -1.25 -23.01 5.62
N SER A 73 -0.07 -23.42 6.11
CA SER A 73 1.10 -23.63 5.25
C SER A 73 0.83 -24.62 4.12
N SER A 74 -0.04 -25.62 4.32
CA SER A 74 -0.46 -26.56 3.28
C SER A 74 -1.24 -25.89 2.15
N GLN A 75 -2.15 -24.97 2.46
CA GLN A 75 -2.88 -24.20 1.45
C GLN A 75 -1.95 -23.29 0.64
N ILE A 76 -0.96 -22.67 1.30
CA ILE A 76 0.06 -21.85 0.62
C ILE A 76 0.91 -22.73 -0.32
N LYS A 77 1.38 -23.89 0.16
CA LYS A 77 2.16 -24.84 -0.66
C LYS A 77 1.37 -25.34 -1.86
N HIS A 78 0.11 -25.70 -1.66
CA HIS A 78 -0.77 -26.12 -2.74
C HIS A 78 -0.98 -25.00 -3.76
N PHE A 79 -1.23 -23.77 -3.29
CA PHE A 79 -1.37 -22.61 -4.16
C PHE A 79 -0.11 -22.34 -4.98
N ILE A 80 1.07 -22.40 -4.35
CA ILE A 80 2.36 -22.25 -5.05
C ILE A 80 2.51 -23.35 -6.09
N ALA A 81 2.33 -24.62 -5.72
CA ALA A 81 2.43 -25.74 -6.64
C ALA A 81 1.45 -25.65 -7.83
N PHE A 82 0.26 -25.10 -7.59
CA PHE A 82 -0.73 -24.82 -8.62
C PHE A 82 -0.24 -23.74 -9.59
N ILE A 83 0.12 -22.54 -9.10
CA ILE A 83 0.55 -21.44 -9.99
C ILE A 83 1.88 -21.71 -10.68
N THR A 84 2.71 -22.62 -10.16
CA THR A 84 3.96 -23.06 -10.80
C THR A 84 3.81 -24.38 -11.56
N SER A 85 2.59 -24.92 -11.68
CA SER A 85 2.36 -26.13 -12.46
C SER A 85 2.57 -25.84 -13.94
N SER A 86 3.21 -26.76 -14.66
CA SER A 86 3.39 -26.72 -16.12
C SER A 86 2.08 -26.62 -16.90
N HIS A 87 0.95 -26.99 -16.28
CA HIS A 87 -0.38 -26.88 -16.86
C HIS A 87 -0.93 -25.44 -16.83
N ILE A 88 -0.41 -24.59 -15.96
CA ILE A 88 -0.89 -23.22 -15.70
C ILE A 88 0.11 -22.18 -16.17
N VAL A 89 1.40 -22.46 -15.96
CA VAL A 89 2.48 -21.75 -16.62
C VAL A 89 2.58 -22.32 -18.03
N GLN A 90 1.67 -21.91 -18.91
CA GLN A 90 2.01 -21.90 -20.32
C GLN A 90 3.14 -20.90 -20.46
N ASP A 91 4.35 -21.39 -20.79
CA ASP A 91 5.42 -20.53 -21.25
C ASP A 91 4.82 -19.66 -22.35
N LEU A 92 4.65 -18.37 -22.05
CA LEU A 92 4.19 -17.42 -23.03
C LEU A 92 5.24 -17.49 -24.14
N PRO A 93 4.92 -17.97 -25.36
CA PRO A 93 5.94 -18.21 -26.36
C PRO A 93 6.60 -16.88 -26.65
N PHE A 94 7.83 -16.70 -26.15
CA PHE A 94 8.56 -15.47 -26.34
C PHE A 94 9.07 -15.44 -27.78
N GLY A 95 8.30 -14.76 -28.64
CA GLY A 95 8.62 -14.58 -30.05
C GLY A 95 7.83 -15.50 -30.97
N GLU A 96 7.46 -14.94 -32.12
CA GLU A 96 6.87 -15.64 -33.27
C GLU A 96 7.95 -15.78 -34.35
N ARG A 97 8.07 -16.97 -34.95
CA ARG A 97 8.86 -17.16 -36.16
C ARG A 97 7.93 -17.27 -37.37
N SER A 98 8.28 -16.56 -38.43
CA SER A 98 7.59 -16.66 -39.72
C SER A 98 8.33 -17.67 -40.59
N ILE A 99 7.68 -18.76 -40.99
CA ILE A 99 8.22 -19.73 -41.93
C ILE A 99 7.56 -19.49 -43.27
N THR A 100 8.35 -19.21 -44.30
CA THR A 100 7.89 -19.14 -45.68
C THR A 100 7.99 -20.53 -46.30
N LEU A 101 6.86 -21.09 -46.67
CA LEU A 101 6.77 -22.36 -47.37
C LEU A 101 7.20 -22.19 -48.84
N SER A 102 7.57 -23.28 -49.50
CA SER A 102 7.97 -23.31 -50.91
C SER A 102 6.84 -22.89 -51.88
N ASN A 103 5.59 -22.85 -51.42
CA ASN A 103 4.45 -22.28 -52.11
C ASN A 103 4.32 -20.74 -51.95
N LYS A 104 5.31 -20.09 -51.32
CA LYS A 104 5.36 -18.64 -50.97
C LYS A 104 4.37 -18.18 -49.92
N GLU A 105 3.65 -19.08 -49.25
CA GLU A 105 2.81 -18.72 -48.11
C GLU A 105 3.66 -18.56 -46.86
N THR A 106 3.36 -17.54 -46.05
CA THR A 106 4.08 -17.26 -44.81
C THR A 106 3.19 -17.58 -43.63
N ILE A 107 3.60 -18.56 -42.81
CA ILE A 107 2.87 -18.99 -41.62
C ILE A 107 3.64 -18.53 -40.38
N LYS A 108 2.91 -17.96 -39.42
CA LYS A 108 3.45 -17.55 -38.12
C LYS A 108 3.28 -18.67 -37.12
N ILE A 109 4.38 -19.08 -36.48
CA ILE A 109 4.40 -20.16 -35.49
C ILE A 109 5.08 -19.64 -34.22
N PRO A 110 4.54 -19.92 -33.02
CA PRO A 110 5.22 -19.61 -31.76
C PRO A 110 6.56 -20.34 -31.64
N ASN A 111 7.57 -19.70 -31.05
CA ASN A 111 8.93 -20.27 -30.94
C ASN A 111 9.03 -21.50 -30.02
N VAL A 112 8.10 -21.67 -29.07
CA VAL A 112 8.13 -22.77 -28.11
C VAL A 112 7.03 -23.76 -28.49
N MET A 113 7.44 -24.89 -29.05
CA MET A 113 6.59 -26.08 -29.21
C MET A 113 6.88 -26.97 -28.00
N ILE A 114 5.99 -26.98 -27.00
CA ILE A 114 6.09 -27.95 -25.91
C ILE A 114 5.63 -29.29 -26.49
N HIS A 115 6.56 -30.26 -26.59
CA HIS A 115 6.19 -31.66 -26.81
C HIS A 115 5.65 -32.23 -25.49
N GLU A 116 4.48 -32.87 -25.58
CA GLU A 116 3.85 -33.65 -24.51
C GLU A 116 4.61 -34.96 -24.25
#